data_AF-A0A0K1QB64-F1
#
_entry.id   AF-A0A0K1QB64-F1
#
_cell.length_a   1.000
_cell.length_b   1.000
_cell.length_c   1.000
_cell.angle_alpha   90.00
_cell.angle_beta   90.00
_cell.angle_gamma   90.00
#
_symmetry.space_group_name_H-M   'P 1'
#
loop_
_entity.id
_entity.type
_entity.pdbx_description
1 polymer ?
#
loop_
_entity_poly.entity_id
_entity_poly.type
_entity_poly.pdbx_seq_one_letter_code
_entity_poly.pdbx_strand_id
1 'polypeptide(L)'
;MKGAFALVEGECPPGTVPDDGACVHLGGGVEDGIFAPAQSNTHHERSGTIRTYEQIPKLPDRPGDYDAYRYPIPPGMAGGHYVVSGYDLDRPDPQQRRGRTLKHVGHGGVDLPQAKGTPVKLVSLEHQEGDAEVLYTGPLFGTTVITRHTLREGGRLRDYVVLFGHLDSIAPGIAPGVALKEGDLVGGVGDSGSPELVHLHLEIRRVRDGVELARVPAGGQLLAETISIVCDPRNVLPLK
;
A
#
# COMPACT_ATOMS: atom_id res chain seq x y z
N MET A 1 20.29 38.67 2.09
CA MET A 1 19.02 38.79 1.35
C MET A 1 18.55 37.39 1.03
N LYS A 2 17.37 37.02 1.54
CA LYS A 2 16.73 35.71 1.36
C LYS A 2 16.27 35.58 -0.09
N GLY A 3 16.63 34.49 -0.76
CA GLY A 3 15.95 34.03 -1.97
C GLY A 3 14.97 32.94 -1.57
N ALA A 4 13.72 33.32 -1.30
CA ALA A 4 12.63 32.37 -1.17
C ALA A 4 12.23 31.92 -2.58
N PHE A 5 12.37 30.63 -2.87
CA PHE A 5 11.73 30.04 -4.04
C PHE A 5 10.23 29.97 -3.75
N ALA A 6 9.49 31.00 -4.17
CA ALA A 6 8.05 30.91 -4.26
C ALA A 6 7.70 30.07 -5.49
N LEU A 7 7.02 28.94 -5.29
CA LEU A 7 6.37 28.22 -6.38
C LEU A 7 5.28 29.12 -6.99
N VAL A 8 5.13 29.06 -8.31
CA VAL A 8 4.21 29.93 -9.05
C VAL A 8 2.77 29.40 -8.87
N GLU A 9 1.78 30.28 -8.76
CA GLU A 9 0.36 29.89 -8.74
C GLU A 9 0.04 28.94 -9.92
N GLY A 10 -0.30 27.69 -9.62
CA GLY A 10 -0.73 26.68 -10.60
C GLY A 10 0.04 25.34 -10.62
N GLU A 11 1.09 25.16 -9.81
CA GLU A 11 1.93 23.94 -9.85
C GLU A 11 1.42 22.76 -8.99
N CYS A 12 0.45 22.99 -8.10
CA CYS A 12 0.00 21.94 -7.19
C CYS A 12 -1.13 21.06 -7.77
N PRO A 13 -1.11 19.73 -7.55
CA PRO A 13 -2.16 18.82 -8.00
C PRO A 13 -3.56 19.27 -7.54
N PRO A 14 -4.63 18.91 -8.29
CA PRO A 14 -6.01 19.22 -7.88
C PRO A 14 -6.28 18.82 -6.43
N GLY A 15 -6.82 19.75 -5.63
CA GLY A 15 -7.10 19.55 -4.22
C GLY A 15 -5.97 19.91 -3.25
N THR A 16 -4.85 20.46 -3.75
CA THR A 16 -3.72 20.97 -2.93
C THR A 16 -3.40 22.42 -3.25
N VAL A 17 -2.72 23.09 -2.31
CA VAL A 17 -2.18 24.45 -2.47
C VAL A 17 -0.69 24.48 -2.16
N PRO A 18 0.07 25.43 -2.72
CA PRO A 18 1.45 25.65 -2.30
C PRO A 18 1.53 26.15 -0.85
N ASP A 19 2.41 25.54 -0.06
CA ASP A 19 2.80 25.96 1.30
C ASP A 19 4.30 25.66 1.51
N ASP A 20 5.09 26.69 1.82
CA ASP A 20 6.55 26.62 2.03
C ASP A 20 7.34 25.78 1.00
N GLY A 21 6.94 25.83 -0.28
CA GLY A 21 7.61 25.10 -1.36
C GLY A 21 7.20 23.62 -1.50
N ALA A 22 6.16 23.20 -0.78
CA ALA A 22 5.49 21.92 -0.94
C ALA A 22 4.02 22.14 -1.36
N CYS A 23 3.38 21.11 -1.92
CA CYS A 23 1.94 21.11 -2.10
C CYS A 23 1.29 20.43 -0.90
N VAL A 24 0.27 21.05 -0.30
CA VAL A 24 -0.44 20.55 0.87
C VAL A 24 -1.96 20.60 0.64
N HIS A 25 -2.71 19.67 1.22
CA HIS A 25 -4.16 19.74 1.16
C HIS A 25 -4.69 20.86 2.09
N LEU A 26 -5.60 21.70 1.58
CA LEU A 26 -6.31 22.68 2.42
C LEU A 26 -7.26 21.95 3.38
N GLY A 27 -7.09 22.16 4.68
CA GLY A 27 -7.74 21.40 5.75
C GLY A 27 -9.26 21.23 5.61
N GLY A 28 -9.69 20.00 5.30
CA GLY A 28 -10.84 19.39 5.94
C GLY A 28 -10.43 18.90 7.33
N GLY A 29 -11.37 18.78 8.28
CA GLY A 29 -11.05 18.42 9.66
C GLY A 29 -10.10 17.21 9.71
N VAL A 30 -9.05 17.30 10.53
CA VAL A 30 -8.02 16.25 10.70
C VAL A 30 -8.65 14.88 11.01
N GLU A 31 -9.86 14.86 11.54
CA GLU A 31 -10.64 13.67 11.83
C GLU A 31 -11.25 12.96 10.59
N ASP A 32 -11.45 13.67 9.47
CA ASP A 32 -12.17 13.16 8.30
C ASP A 32 -11.28 12.42 7.27
N GLY A 33 -9.96 12.43 7.47
CA GLY A 33 -8.98 11.89 6.54
C GLY A 33 -8.95 12.64 5.19
N ILE A 34 -7.81 12.60 4.50
CA ILE A 34 -7.65 13.29 3.21
C ILE A 34 -8.05 12.37 2.06
N PHE A 35 -8.89 12.87 1.14
CA PHE A 35 -9.22 12.13 -0.07
C PHE A 35 -8.00 12.02 -1.01
N ALA A 36 -7.54 10.80 -1.26
CA ALA A 36 -6.45 10.54 -2.19
C ALA A 36 -6.97 10.27 -3.62
N PRO A 37 -6.77 11.15 -4.61
CA PRO A 37 -7.32 10.95 -5.94
C PRO A 37 -6.61 9.81 -6.68
N ALA A 38 -7.38 8.99 -7.40
CA ALA A 38 -6.83 8.04 -8.35
C ALA A 38 -6.34 8.76 -9.61
N GLN A 39 -5.30 8.22 -10.23
CA GLN A 39 -4.66 8.73 -11.43
C GLN A 39 -4.39 7.58 -12.39
N SER A 40 -4.56 7.82 -13.69
CA SER A 40 -4.19 6.86 -14.72
C SER A 40 -2.68 6.91 -14.97
N ASN A 41 -2.07 5.74 -15.14
CA ASN A 41 -0.69 5.62 -15.62
C ASN A 41 -0.59 4.45 -16.63
N THR A 42 0.54 4.37 -17.31
CA THR A 42 0.79 3.34 -18.32
C THR A 42 2.21 2.78 -18.21
N HIS A 43 2.37 1.54 -18.65
CA HIS A 43 3.70 0.97 -18.94
C HIS A 43 3.65 0.01 -20.12
N HIS A 44 4.82 -0.25 -20.69
CA HIS A 44 4.99 -1.34 -21.64
C HIS A 44 5.26 -2.65 -20.90
N GLU A 45 4.43 -3.65 -21.15
CA GLU A 45 4.66 -5.03 -20.71
C GLU A 45 5.79 -5.68 -21.52
N ARG A 46 6.25 -6.86 -21.06
CA ARG A 46 7.30 -7.63 -21.75
C ARG A 46 6.92 -8.03 -23.18
N SER A 47 5.63 -8.19 -23.46
CA SER A 47 5.09 -8.45 -24.80
C SER A 47 5.18 -7.23 -25.74
N GLY A 48 5.47 -6.04 -25.20
CA GLY A 48 5.35 -4.76 -25.91
C GLY A 48 3.94 -4.16 -25.85
N THR A 49 2.96 -4.86 -25.27
CA THR A 49 1.62 -4.32 -25.05
C THR A 49 1.67 -3.16 -24.07
N ILE A 50 1.00 -2.05 -24.42
CA ILE A 50 0.78 -0.95 -23.47
C ILE A 50 -0.32 -1.37 -22.51
N ARG A 51 0.01 -1.40 -21.23
CA ARG A 51 -0.97 -1.56 -20.15
C ARG A 51 -1.29 -0.20 -19.56
N THR A 52 -2.57 0.11 -19.47
CA THR A 52 -3.11 1.29 -18.77
C THR A 52 -3.81 0.82 -17.52
N TYR A 53 -3.57 1.50 -16.40
CA TYR A 53 -4.15 1.17 -15.10
C TYR A 53 -4.37 2.45 -14.28
N GLU A 54 -5.21 2.34 -13.26
CA GLU A 54 -5.38 3.41 -12.26
C GLU A 54 -4.59 3.08 -10.99
N GLN A 55 -4.06 4.13 -10.37
CA GLN A 55 -3.24 4.05 -9.18
C GLN A 55 -3.46 5.30 -8.31
N ILE A 56 -3.25 5.21 -7.01
CA ILE A 56 -3.32 6.38 -6.11
C ILE A 56 -1.89 6.68 -5.63
N PRO A 57 -1.27 7.77 -6.12
CA PRO A 57 0.11 8.09 -5.77
C PRO A 57 0.20 8.58 -4.33
N LYS A 58 1.42 8.71 -3.83
CA LYS A 58 1.67 9.31 -2.52
C LYS A 58 1.05 10.72 -2.45
N LEU A 59 0.30 10.98 -1.40
CA LEU A 59 -0.20 12.32 -1.10
C LEU A 59 0.99 13.29 -0.91
N PRO A 60 0.90 14.53 -1.39
CA PRO A 60 2.00 15.49 -1.35
C PRO A 60 2.54 15.81 0.05
N ASP A 61 1.65 15.86 1.04
CA ASP A 61 1.93 16.17 2.46
C ASP A 61 2.55 15.00 3.24
N ARG A 62 2.48 13.78 2.71
CA ARG A 62 3.04 12.59 3.35
C ARG A 62 4.57 12.57 3.18
N PRO A 63 5.37 12.27 4.22
CA PRO A 63 6.82 12.13 4.11
C PRO A 63 7.25 11.19 2.96
N GLY A 64 8.25 11.62 2.18
CA GLY A 64 8.81 10.79 1.11
C GLY A 64 9.65 9.62 1.64
N ASP A 65 10.24 9.78 2.83
CA ASP A 65 11.07 8.78 3.49
C ASP A 65 10.22 7.60 3.99
N TYR A 66 10.52 6.40 3.50
CA TYR A 66 9.84 5.18 3.92
C TYR A 66 10.03 4.88 5.41
N ASP A 67 11.12 5.34 6.04
CA ASP A 67 11.38 5.06 7.44
C ASP A 67 10.62 5.97 8.41
N ALA A 68 9.86 6.95 7.91
CA ALA A 68 8.95 7.76 8.71
C ALA A 68 7.70 6.98 9.17
N TYR A 69 7.42 5.82 8.58
CA TYR A 69 6.18 5.05 8.76
C TYR A 69 6.40 3.78 9.60
N ARG A 70 5.34 3.36 10.29
CA ARG A 70 5.28 2.07 11.00
C ARG A 70 4.85 0.96 10.05
N TYR A 71 5.54 -0.17 10.14
CA TYR A 71 5.29 -1.36 9.33
C TYR A 71 4.96 -2.58 10.21
N PRO A 72 4.33 -3.62 9.64
CA PRO A 72 3.95 -4.83 10.36
C PRO A 72 5.13 -5.73 10.79
N ILE A 73 6.37 -5.36 10.45
CA ILE A 73 7.60 -6.05 10.84
C ILE A 73 8.69 -5.04 11.24
N PRO A 74 9.69 -5.41 12.05
CA PRO A 74 10.85 -4.56 12.34
C PRO A 74 11.73 -4.31 11.10
N PRO A 75 12.57 -3.26 11.10
CA PRO A 75 13.47 -2.99 9.98
C PRO A 75 14.51 -4.10 9.83
N GLY A 76 14.74 -4.56 8.60
CA GLY A 76 15.65 -5.67 8.31
C GLY A 76 16.88 -5.30 7.49
N MET A 77 17.04 -4.04 7.12
CA MET A 77 18.23 -3.56 6.43
C MET A 77 19.19 -2.86 7.39
N ALA A 78 20.46 -2.79 6.98
CA ALA A 78 21.47 -2.02 7.71
C ALA A 78 21.01 -0.58 7.94
N GLY A 79 21.39 0.02 9.08
CA GLY A 79 20.97 1.39 9.41
C GLY A 79 19.53 1.51 9.92
N GLY A 80 18.80 0.41 10.08
CA GLY A 80 17.42 0.44 10.58
C GLY A 80 16.38 0.79 9.52
N HIS A 81 16.72 0.63 8.24
CA HIS A 81 15.84 0.89 7.10
C HIS A 81 14.86 -0.27 6.86
N TYR A 82 13.64 0.06 6.41
CA TYR A 82 12.55 -0.91 6.23
C TYR A 82 12.40 -1.44 4.81
N VAL A 83 12.47 -0.59 3.80
CA VAL A 83 11.99 -0.90 2.44
C VAL A 83 13.14 -1.13 1.47
N VAL A 84 13.25 -2.34 0.90
CA VAL A 84 14.25 -2.64 -0.14
C VAL A 84 13.74 -2.34 -1.56
N SER A 85 12.43 -2.46 -1.77
CA SER A 85 11.76 -2.08 -3.02
C SER A 85 10.47 -1.34 -2.71
N GLY A 86 10.39 -0.08 -3.13
CA GLY A 86 9.25 0.78 -2.85
C GLY A 86 8.19 0.74 -3.95
N TYR A 87 7.10 1.47 -3.71
CA TYR A 87 6.07 1.76 -4.70
C TYR A 87 6.66 2.58 -5.86
N ASP A 88 6.30 2.22 -7.09
CA ASP A 88 6.74 2.94 -8.29
C ASP A 88 5.71 3.01 -9.43
N LEU A 89 4.46 2.59 -9.18
CA LEU A 89 3.39 2.68 -10.18
C LEU A 89 2.97 4.12 -10.50
N ASP A 90 3.41 5.10 -9.71
CA ASP A 90 3.27 6.53 -9.98
C ASP A 90 4.33 7.06 -10.95
N ARG A 91 5.43 6.32 -11.16
CA ARG A 91 6.54 6.77 -12.01
C ARG A 91 6.21 6.62 -13.49
N PRO A 92 6.82 7.43 -14.38
CA PRO A 92 6.69 7.22 -15.81
C PRO A 92 7.30 5.87 -16.22
N ASP A 93 6.78 5.28 -17.30
CA ASP A 93 7.14 3.94 -17.79
C ASP A 93 8.66 3.61 -17.70
N PRO A 94 9.61 4.44 -18.18
CA PRO A 94 11.04 4.10 -18.14
C PRO A 94 11.63 3.95 -16.72
N GLN A 95 10.95 4.47 -15.70
CA GLN A 95 11.39 4.48 -14.31
C GLN A 95 10.70 3.42 -13.44
N GLN A 96 9.70 2.72 -13.97
CA GLN A 96 9.06 1.60 -13.30
C GLN A 96 9.98 0.38 -13.33
N ARG A 97 10.10 -0.32 -12.19
CA ARG A 97 10.96 -1.49 -12.07
C ARG A 97 10.58 -2.53 -13.12
N ARG A 98 11.60 -3.18 -13.66
CA ARG A 98 11.46 -4.28 -14.63
C ARG A 98 12.74 -5.10 -14.64
N GLY A 99 12.62 -6.39 -14.91
CA GLY A 99 13.76 -7.28 -14.88
C GLY A 99 13.42 -8.65 -15.46
N ARG A 100 14.44 -9.41 -15.84
CA ARG A 100 14.25 -10.75 -16.44
C ARG A 100 13.58 -11.75 -15.48
N THR A 101 13.79 -11.57 -14.18
CA THR A 101 13.26 -12.40 -13.09
C THR A 101 11.97 -11.85 -12.48
N LEU A 102 11.59 -10.60 -12.80
CA LEU A 102 10.38 -9.98 -12.28
C LEU A 102 9.16 -10.35 -13.14
N LYS A 103 8.07 -10.73 -12.47
CA LYS A 103 6.80 -11.10 -13.10
C LYS A 103 5.98 -9.88 -13.55
N HIS A 104 6.17 -8.74 -12.91
CA HIS A 104 5.41 -7.52 -13.16
C HIS A 104 6.35 -6.35 -13.47
N VAL A 105 5.87 -5.45 -14.33
CA VAL A 105 6.46 -4.13 -14.50
C VAL A 105 5.83 -3.22 -13.45
N GLY A 106 6.69 -2.46 -12.78
CA GLY A 106 6.31 -1.68 -11.62
C GLY A 106 6.04 -2.51 -10.36
N HIS A 107 5.69 -1.81 -9.29
CA HIS A 107 5.52 -2.32 -7.96
C HIS A 107 4.41 -1.58 -7.23
N GLY A 108 3.31 -2.31 -6.99
CA GLY A 108 2.11 -1.79 -6.32
C GLY A 108 2.18 -1.78 -4.79
N GLY A 109 3.32 -2.13 -4.20
CA GLY A 109 3.47 -2.24 -2.75
C GLY A 109 4.87 -1.88 -2.29
N VAL A 110 5.24 -2.39 -1.12
CA VAL A 110 6.59 -2.30 -0.57
C VAL A 110 7.10 -3.69 -0.20
N ASP A 111 8.38 -3.92 -0.46
CA ASP A 111 9.07 -5.15 -0.11
C ASP A 111 9.93 -4.88 1.13
N LEU A 112 9.65 -5.62 2.20
CA LEU A 112 10.25 -5.43 3.53
C LEU A 112 11.10 -6.68 3.87
N PRO A 113 12.44 -6.64 3.68
CA PRO A 113 13.29 -7.79 3.96
C PRO A 113 13.39 -8.04 5.46
N GLN A 114 13.36 -9.30 5.85
CA GLN A 114 13.53 -9.74 7.24
C GLN A 114 14.00 -11.20 7.29
N ALA A 115 14.42 -11.66 8.46
CA ALA A 115 14.67 -13.08 8.67
C ALA A 115 13.38 -13.91 8.44
N LYS A 116 13.53 -15.10 7.87
CA LYS A 116 12.41 -16.04 7.68
C LYS A 116 11.83 -16.41 9.05
N GLY A 117 10.50 -16.40 9.16
CA GLY A 117 9.76 -16.62 10.40
C GLY A 117 9.62 -15.38 11.30
N THR A 118 10.19 -14.22 10.93
CA THR A 118 9.98 -12.98 11.70
C THR A 118 8.47 -12.70 11.83
N PRO A 119 7.95 -12.45 13.04
CA PRO A 119 6.52 -12.19 13.25
C PRO A 119 6.01 -10.99 12.46
N VAL A 120 4.96 -11.20 11.68
CA VAL A 120 4.19 -10.15 11.00
C VAL A 120 3.00 -9.81 11.88
N LYS A 121 2.97 -8.59 12.42
CA LYS A 121 1.90 -8.09 13.30
C LYS A 121 1.05 -7.06 12.59
N LEU A 122 -0.27 -7.10 12.79
CA LEU A 122 -1.18 -6.12 12.21
C LEU A 122 -0.82 -4.71 12.69
N VAL A 123 -0.77 -3.77 11.76
CA VAL A 123 -0.71 -2.33 12.04
C VAL A 123 -2.03 -1.72 11.59
N SER A 124 -2.72 -1.05 12.51
CA SER A 124 -3.89 -0.24 12.22
C SER A 124 -3.47 0.93 11.32
N LEU A 125 -4.28 1.17 10.29
CA LEU A 125 -4.06 2.27 9.36
C LEU A 125 -4.54 3.59 9.96
N GLU A 126 -4.00 4.71 9.45
CA GLU A 126 -4.50 6.04 9.84
C GLU A 126 -5.97 6.19 9.47
N HIS A 127 -6.73 6.82 10.37
CA HIS A 127 -8.18 7.00 10.25
C HIS A 127 -8.98 5.69 10.13
N GLN A 128 -8.41 4.55 10.53
CA GLN A 128 -9.12 3.29 10.59
C GLN A 128 -10.22 3.32 11.66
N GLU A 129 -11.40 2.81 11.31
CA GLU A 129 -12.51 2.59 12.21
C GLU A 129 -12.72 1.09 12.47
N GLY A 130 -12.60 0.71 13.75
CA GLY A 130 -12.77 -0.66 14.19
C GLY A 130 -11.59 -1.59 13.84
N ASP A 131 -11.83 -2.88 14.03
CA ASP A 131 -10.85 -3.93 13.79
C ASP A 131 -10.77 -4.26 12.30
N ALA A 132 -9.61 -4.74 11.85
CA ALA A 132 -9.48 -5.30 10.50
C ALA A 132 -10.18 -6.66 10.42
N GLU A 133 -10.54 -7.10 9.23
CA GLU A 133 -11.18 -8.41 9.01
C GLU A 133 -10.40 -9.22 7.99
N VAL A 134 -10.07 -10.47 8.28
CA VAL A 134 -9.43 -11.36 7.31
C VAL A 134 -10.42 -11.70 6.19
N LEU A 135 -10.07 -11.39 4.94
CA LEU A 135 -10.87 -11.72 3.76
C LEU A 135 -10.41 -12.99 3.07
N TYR A 136 -9.12 -13.28 3.12
CA TYR A 136 -8.52 -14.41 2.40
C TYR A 136 -7.27 -14.92 3.09
N THR A 137 -7.09 -16.24 3.06
CA THR A 137 -5.85 -16.93 3.41
C THR A 137 -5.60 -18.02 2.37
N GLY A 138 -4.44 -18.04 1.72
CA GLY A 138 -4.14 -19.08 0.74
C GLY A 138 -3.07 -18.69 -0.27
N PRO A 139 -2.87 -19.52 -1.33
CA PRO A 139 -1.90 -19.24 -2.37
C PRO A 139 -2.37 -18.10 -3.29
N LEU A 140 -1.62 -16.99 -3.36
CA LEU A 140 -1.84 -15.90 -4.32
C LEU A 140 -0.51 -15.21 -4.69
N PHE A 141 0.06 -14.44 -3.75
CA PHE A 141 1.42 -13.90 -3.83
C PHE A 141 2.34 -14.77 -2.98
N GLY A 142 2.45 -16.05 -3.31
CA GLY A 142 2.91 -17.06 -2.35
C GLY A 142 1.82 -17.37 -1.32
N THR A 143 2.20 -17.77 -0.11
CA THR A 143 1.28 -17.80 1.04
C THR A 143 0.86 -16.37 1.35
N THR A 144 -0.45 -16.11 1.31
CA THR A 144 -1.00 -14.76 1.39
C THR A 144 -2.11 -14.68 2.43
N VAL A 145 -2.14 -13.57 3.16
CA VAL A 145 -3.30 -13.10 3.92
C VAL A 145 -3.77 -11.78 3.31
N ILE A 146 -5.08 -11.62 3.12
CA ILE A 146 -5.69 -10.33 2.74
C ILE A 146 -6.64 -9.91 3.85
N THR A 147 -6.55 -8.67 4.31
CA THR A 147 -7.44 -8.08 5.31
C THR A 147 -8.22 -6.89 4.74
N ARG A 148 -9.44 -6.69 5.23
CA ARG A 148 -10.26 -5.48 5.06
C ARG A 148 -9.98 -4.51 6.19
N HIS A 149 -9.83 -3.24 5.85
CA HIS A 149 -9.74 -2.14 6.80
C HIS A 149 -10.74 -1.06 6.38
N THR A 150 -11.60 -0.60 7.28
CA THR A 150 -12.51 0.51 7.00
C THR A 150 -11.87 1.80 7.50
N LEU A 151 -11.64 2.76 6.61
CA LEU A 151 -11.00 4.05 6.91
C LEU A 151 -11.98 5.19 6.64
N ARG A 152 -11.90 6.23 7.46
CA ARG A 152 -12.51 7.53 7.16
C ARG A 152 -11.58 8.30 6.21
N GLU A 153 -12.05 8.54 4.99
CA GLU A 153 -11.30 9.25 3.94
C GLU A 153 -12.21 10.27 3.24
N GLY A 154 -11.87 11.55 3.33
CA GLY A 154 -12.67 12.63 2.72
C GLY A 154 -14.08 12.71 3.29
N GLY A 155 -14.25 12.50 4.60
CA GLY A 155 -15.53 12.58 5.30
C GLY A 155 -16.46 11.39 5.10
N ARG A 156 -16.00 10.30 4.48
CA ARG A 156 -16.78 9.07 4.28
C ARG A 156 -15.99 7.82 4.62
N LEU A 157 -16.70 6.76 4.98
CA LEU A 157 -16.10 5.45 5.19
C LEU A 157 -15.81 4.78 3.85
N ARG A 158 -14.63 4.20 3.76
CA ARG A 158 -14.17 3.40 2.63
C ARG A 158 -13.45 2.17 3.11
N ASP A 159 -13.64 1.08 2.38
CA ASP A 159 -12.85 -0.12 2.60
C ASP A 159 -11.51 -0.03 1.85
N TYR A 160 -10.49 -0.56 2.49
CA TYR A 160 -9.18 -0.85 1.95
C TYR A 160 -8.91 -2.33 2.11
N VAL A 161 -8.20 -2.91 1.14
CA VAL A 161 -7.65 -4.25 1.26
C VAL A 161 -6.14 -4.16 1.43
N VAL A 162 -5.62 -4.86 2.43
CA VAL A 162 -4.18 -4.97 2.69
C VAL A 162 -3.76 -6.41 2.43
N LEU A 163 -2.75 -6.59 1.60
CA LEU A 163 -2.19 -7.88 1.25
C LEU A 163 -0.84 -8.08 1.94
N PHE A 164 -0.71 -9.21 2.62
CA PHE A 164 0.53 -9.71 3.21
C PHE A 164 0.98 -10.93 2.37
N GLY A 165 1.94 -10.72 1.47
CA GLY A 165 2.46 -11.72 0.55
C GLY A 165 3.77 -12.37 1.04
N HIS A 166 4.12 -13.45 0.36
CA HIS A 166 5.36 -14.22 0.56
C HIS A 166 5.55 -14.76 1.97
N LEU A 167 4.46 -15.00 2.72
CA LEU A 167 4.55 -15.50 4.09
C LEU A 167 5.18 -16.90 4.14
N ASP A 168 5.94 -17.19 5.20
CA ASP A 168 6.39 -18.55 5.52
C ASP A 168 5.24 -19.38 6.11
N SER A 169 4.48 -18.75 7.01
CA SER A 169 3.34 -19.36 7.69
C SER A 169 2.24 -18.34 7.96
N ILE A 170 1.01 -18.82 8.00
CA ILE A 170 -0.15 -18.08 8.51
C ILE A 170 -0.28 -18.40 9.99
N ALA A 171 -0.51 -17.38 10.82
CA ALA A 171 -0.59 -17.59 12.26
C ALA A 171 -1.81 -18.45 12.64
N PRO A 172 -1.73 -19.24 13.73
CA PRO A 172 -2.86 -20.05 14.19
C PRO A 172 -4.11 -19.20 14.44
N GLY A 173 -5.25 -19.64 13.90
CA GLY A 173 -6.53 -18.94 14.06
C GLY A 173 -6.80 -17.84 13.03
N ILE A 174 -5.85 -17.53 12.14
CA ILE A 174 -6.08 -16.60 11.03
C ILE A 174 -6.80 -17.34 9.89
N ALA A 175 -8.06 -16.96 9.65
CA ALA A 175 -8.93 -17.49 8.61
C ALA A 175 -9.96 -16.42 8.19
N PRO A 176 -10.59 -16.53 7.01
CA PRO A 176 -11.60 -15.57 6.57
C PRO A 176 -12.72 -15.35 7.61
N GLY A 177 -13.11 -14.07 7.81
CA GLY A 177 -14.11 -13.62 8.78
C GLY A 177 -13.56 -13.32 10.18
N VAL A 178 -12.27 -13.60 10.45
CA VAL A 178 -11.64 -13.30 11.74
C VAL A 178 -11.31 -11.80 11.83
N ALA A 179 -11.71 -11.17 12.94
CA ALA A 179 -11.33 -9.81 13.26
C ALA A 179 -9.90 -9.76 13.84
N LEU A 180 -9.11 -8.77 13.43
CA LEU A 180 -7.73 -8.54 13.88
C LEU A 180 -7.55 -7.11 14.40
N LYS A 181 -6.87 -7.00 15.53
CA LYS A 181 -6.51 -5.75 16.19
C LYS A 181 -5.06 -5.40 15.95
N GLU A 182 -4.72 -4.12 16.17
CA GLU A 182 -3.32 -3.67 16.25
C GLU A 182 -2.49 -4.64 17.10
N GLY A 183 -1.36 -5.10 16.54
CA GLY A 183 -0.43 -6.00 17.21
C GLY A 183 -0.76 -7.50 17.08
N ASP A 184 -1.94 -7.88 16.59
CA ASP A 184 -2.29 -9.29 16.38
C ASP A 184 -1.36 -9.95 15.36
N LEU A 185 -1.01 -11.21 15.62
CA LEU A 185 -0.09 -11.96 14.77
C LEU A 185 -0.83 -12.43 13.50
N VAL A 186 -0.35 -11.99 12.34
CA VAL A 186 -0.89 -12.39 11.02
C VAL A 186 -0.19 -13.65 10.51
N GLY A 187 1.12 -13.74 10.70
CA GLY A 187 1.95 -14.82 10.17
C GLY A 187 3.44 -14.59 10.39
N GLY A 188 4.27 -15.29 9.62
CA GLY A 188 5.73 -15.13 9.61
C GLY A 188 6.24 -14.71 8.23
N VAL A 189 7.24 -13.83 8.19
CA VAL A 189 7.95 -13.44 6.95
C VAL A 189 8.52 -14.68 6.26
N GLY A 190 8.45 -14.75 4.94
CA GLY A 190 9.01 -15.87 4.19
C GLY A 190 9.47 -15.49 2.79
N ASP A 191 9.50 -16.50 1.94
CA ASP A 191 9.95 -16.49 0.54
C ASP A 191 9.02 -17.31 -0.35
N SER A 192 7.82 -17.65 0.15
CA SER A 192 6.87 -18.48 -0.61
C SER A 192 6.45 -17.77 -1.89
N GLY A 193 6.55 -18.45 -3.04
CA GLY A 193 6.28 -17.83 -4.34
C GLY A 193 7.31 -16.78 -4.81
N SER A 194 8.36 -16.52 -4.01
CA SER A 194 9.51 -15.65 -4.33
C SER A 194 10.80 -16.19 -3.68
N PRO A 195 11.28 -17.39 -4.08
CA PRO A 195 12.31 -18.15 -3.35
C PRO A 195 13.70 -17.50 -3.34
N GLU A 196 13.93 -16.47 -4.15
CA GLU A 196 15.23 -15.80 -4.25
C GLU A 196 15.40 -14.70 -3.19
N LEU A 197 14.33 -14.26 -2.53
CA LEU A 197 14.36 -13.16 -1.56
C LEU A 197 13.38 -13.42 -0.41
N VAL A 198 13.89 -13.52 0.82
CA VAL A 198 13.06 -13.54 2.02
C VAL A 198 12.61 -12.12 2.35
N HIS A 199 11.32 -11.84 2.19
CA HIS A 199 10.71 -10.53 2.45
C HIS A 199 9.21 -10.65 2.62
N LEU A 200 8.62 -9.67 3.32
CA LEU A 200 7.18 -9.44 3.28
C LEU A 200 6.88 -8.51 2.10
N HIS A 201 5.99 -8.93 1.21
CA HIS A 201 5.36 -8.04 0.25
C HIS A 201 4.09 -7.45 0.87
N LEU A 202 4.05 -6.13 1.04
CA LEU A 202 2.92 -5.40 1.61
C LEU A 202 2.30 -4.50 0.53
N GLU A 203 1.08 -4.81 0.12
CA GLU A 203 0.32 -4.02 -0.84
C GLU A 203 -0.96 -3.51 -0.19
N ILE A 204 -1.32 -2.24 -0.47
CA ILE A 204 -2.54 -1.63 0.02
C ILE A 204 -3.35 -1.13 -1.17
N ARG A 205 -4.65 -1.37 -1.16
CA ARG A 205 -5.56 -0.96 -2.23
C ARG A 205 -6.83 -0.37 -1.65
N ARG A 206 -7.31 0.74 -2.22
CA ARG A 206 -8.61 1.32 -1.89
C ARG A 206 -9.70 0.62 -2.69
N VAL A 207 -10.76 0.15 -2.03
CA VAL A 207 -11.93 -0.44 -2.69
C VAL A 207 -12.68 0.64 -3.46
N ARG A 208 -13.18 0.30 -4.66
CA ARG A 208 -13.95 1.23 -5.48
C ARG A 208 -15.32 1.52 -4.88
N ASP A 209 -15.82 2.72 -5.16
CA ASP A 209 -17.17 3.12 -4.76
C ASP A 209 -18.22 2.16 -5.32
N GLY A 210 -19.16 1.74 -4.47
CA GLY A 210 -20.24 0.82 -4.83
C GLY A 210 -19.86 -0.67 -4.82
N VAL A 211 -18.60 -1.02 -4.52
CA VAL A 211 -18.19 -2.43 -4.37
C VAL A 211 -18.47 -2.90 -2.94
N GLU A 212 -19.29 -3.94 -2.82
CA GLU A 212 -19.51 -4.67 -1.57
C GLU A 212 -18.53 -5.87 -1.49
N LEU A 213 -17.47 -5.76 -0.69
CA LEU A 213 -16.44 -6.81 -0.59
C LEU A 213 -16.99 -8.20 -0.22
N ALA A 214 -18.06 -8.27 0.57
CA ALA A 214 -18.73 -9.52 0.93
C ALA A 214 -19.31 -10.29 -0.28
N ARG A 215 -19.49 -9.62 -1.43
CA ARG A 215 -19.97 -10.23 -2.69
C ARG A 215 -18.84 -10.51 -3.68
N VAL A 216 -17.62 -10.08 -3.38
CA VAL A 216 -16.46 -10.31 -4.23
C VAL A 216 -15.90 -11.70 -3.92
N PRO A 217 -15.63 -12.55 -4.93
CA PRO A 217 -14.96 -13.82 -4.70
C PRO A 217 -13.63 -13.63 -3.96
N ALA A 218 -13.40 -14.44 -2.93
CA ALA A 218 -12.16 -14.38 -2.16
C ALA A 218 -10.93 -14.69 -3.03
N GLY A 219 -9.77 -14.16 -2.64
CA GLY A 219 -8.51 -14.35 -3.36
C GLY A 219 -8.21 -13.22 -4.35
N GLY A 220 -7.71 -13.57 -5.54
CA GLY A 220 -7.18 -12.59 -6.52
C GLY A 220 -8.19 -11.54 -6.99
N GLN A 221 -9.48 -11.84 -6.94
CA GLN A 221 -10.57 -10.96 -7.37
C GLN A 221 -10.69 -9.73 -6.46
N LEU A 222 -10.28 -9.84 -5.18
CA LEU A 222 -10.17 -8.70 -4.27
C LEU A 222 -9.17 -7.64 -4.76
N LEU A 223 -8.20 -8.06 -5.59
CA LEU A 223 -7.14 -7.21 -6.14
C LEU A 223 -7.41 -6.79 -7.59
N ALA A 224 -8.53 -7.22 -8.18
CA ALA A 224 -8.87 -6.86 -9.55
C ALA A 224 -9.06 -5.35 -9.67
N GLU A 225 -8.60 -4.75 -10.78
CA GLU A 225 -8.68 -3.30 -11.00
C GLU A 225 -10.11 -2.77 -11.03
N THR A 226 -11.12 -3.62 -11.28
CA THR A 226 -12.55 -3.29 -11.20
C THR A 226 -13.09 -3.27 -9.78
N ILE A 227 -12.37 -3.86 -8.82
CA ILE A 227 -12.76 -4.01 -7.42
C ILE A 227 -12.01 -3.00 -6.54
N SER A 228 -10.71 -2.86 -6.75
CA SER A 228 -9.86 -2.00 -5.93
C SER A 228 -8.75 -1.34 -6.74
N ILE A 229 -8.36 -0.14 -6.31
CA ILE A 229 -7.30 0.67 -6.90
C ILE A 229 -6.08 0.58 -5.98
N VAL A 230 -4.94 0.17 -6.53
CA VAL A 230 -3.68 0.13 -5.80
C VAL A 230 -3.27 1.53 -5.36
N CYS A 231 -2.76 1.67 -4.15
CA CYS A 231 -2.32 2.94 -3.61
C CYS A 231 -0.94 2.84 -2.97
N ASP A 232 -0.21 3.94 -3.00
CA ASP A 232 1.03 4.05 -2.24
C ASP A 232 0.74 3.79 -0.74
N PRO A 233 1.36 2.77 -0.12
CA PRO A 233 1.08 2.42 1.27
C PRO A 233 1.30 3.58 2.25
N ARG A 234 2.21 4.51 1.91
CA ARG A 234 2.50 5.68 2.74
C ARG A 234 1.29 6.59 2.95
N ASN A 235 0.24 6.49 2.13
CA ASN A 235 -0.97 7.30 2.31
C ASN A 235 -1.79 6.93 3.54
N VAL A 236 -1.64 5.71 4.06
CA VAL A 236 -2.49 5.21 5.15
C VAL A 236 -1.71 4.50 6.26
N LEU A 237 -0.42 4.23 6.09
CA LEU A 237 0.40 3.72 7.19
C LEU A 237 0.62 4.79 8.27
N PRO A 238 0.55 4.46 9.57
CA PRO A 238 0.78 5.46 10.61
C PRO A 238 2.24 5.93 10.64
N LEU A 239 2.44 7.22 10.91
CA LEU A 239 3.74 7.79 11.23
C LEU A 239 4.29 7.23 12.57
N LYS A 240 5.61 7.30 12.74
CA LYS A 240 6.31 6.93 13.98
C LYS A 240 6.30 8.02 15.04
#